data_AF-A0A398BE21-F1
#
_entry.id   AF-A0A398BE21-F1
#
_cell.length_a   1.000
_cell.length_b   1.000
_cell.length_c   1.000
_cell.angle_alpha   90.00
_cell.angle_beta   90.00
_cell.angle_gamma   90.00
#
_symmetry.space_group_name_H-M   'P 1'
#
loop_
_entity.id
_entity.type
_entity.pdbx_description
1 polymer ?
#
loop_
_entity_poly.entity_id
_entity_poly.type
_entity_poly.pdbx_seq_one_letter_code
_entity_poly.pdbx_strand_id
1 'polypeptide(L)'
;MQESLKSFMEEPWWIITKGMSDSLNAELQKKLSSGHVLYGKEAVAVARREDNDDVVYWVEELNKYAVVHLTYSKESLSKFPVTKLFSLGDLEVYVKISQKFIKQMELV
;
A
#
# COMPACT_ATOMS: atom_id res chain seq x y z
N MET A 1 15.37 -4.71 2.50
CA MET A 1 13.95 -4.56 2.07
C MET A 1 13.63 -3.11 1.70
N GLN A 2 13.74 -2.13 2.61
CA GLN A 2 13.46 -0.72 2.29
C GLN A 2 14.42 -0.12 1.24
N GLU A 3 15.69 -0.56 1.19
CA GLU A 3 16.66 -0.07 0.20
C GLU A 3 16.25 -0.42 -1.25
N SER A 4 15.67 -1.60 -1.46
CA SER A 4 15.17 -2.01 -2.78
C SER A 4 13.93 -1.23 -3.21
N LEU A 5 13.12 -0.73 -2.27
CA LEU A 5 11.96 0.11 -2.57
C LEU A 5 12.37 1.55 -2.89
N LYS A 6 13.37 2.07 -2.19
CA LYS A 6 13.87 3.45 -2.38
C LYS A 6 14.32 3.75 -3.80
N SER A 7 14.73 2.75 -4.58
CA SER A 7 15.21 2.96 -5.95
C SER A 7 14.11 3.31 -6.96
N PHE A 8 12.83 3.09 -6.63
CA PHE A 8 11.72 3.34 -7.55
C PHE A 8 10.50 4.04 -6.92
N MET A 9 10.51 4.28 -5.60
CA MET A 9 9.48 5.06 -4.91
C MET A 9 9.77 6.57 -5.07
N GLU A 10 9.30 7.12 -6.19
CA GLU A 10 9.29 8.55 -6.49
C GLU A 10 7.87 9.12 -6.36
N GLU A 11 7.75 10.45 -6.32
CA GLU A 11 6.47 11.17 -6.30
C GLU A 11 5.44 10.56 -7.25
N PRO A 12 4.22 10.23 -6.75
CA PRO A 12 3.65 10.62 -5.45
C PRO A 12 3.87 9.59 -4.32
N TRP A 13 4.78 8.63 -4.48
CA TRP A 13 5.04 7.58 -3.49
C TRP A 13 6.18 7.94 -2.56
N TRP A 14 5.96 7.74 -1.26
CA TRP A 14 6.89 8.14 -0.21
C TRP A 14 7.17 6.98 0.74
N ILE A 15 8.46 6.69 0.95
CA ILE A 15 8.88 5.80 2.04
C ILE A 15 8.54 6.47 3.37
N ILE A 16 7.93 5.70 4.26
CA ILE A 16 7.42 6.22 5.53
C ILE A 16 8.35 5.92 6.71
N THR A 17 8.21 6.71 7.77
CA THR A 17 8.91 6.48 9.03
C THR A 17 8.28 5.34 9.83
N LYS A 18 9.01 4.80 10.80
CA LYS A 18 8.48 3.76 11.71
C LYS A 18 7.21 4.22 12.44
N GLY A 19 7.16 5.45 12.95
CA GLY A 19 5.98 5.94 13.67
C GLY A 19 4.73 6.06 12.78
N MET A 20 4.92 6.42 11.51
CA MET A 20 3.84 6.41 10.53
C MET A 20 3.43 4.98 10.16
N SER A 21 4.39 4.06 10.03
CA SER A 21 4.12 2.64 9.81
C SER A 21 3.27 2.05 10.92
N ASP A 22 3.64 2.27 12.18
CA ASP A 22 2.91 1.79 13.36
C ASP A 22 1.44 2.30 13.35
N SER A 23 1.24 3.56 12.94
CA SER A 23 -0.10 4.17 12.84
C SER A 23 -0.93 3.56 11.72
N LEU A 24 -0.38 3.40 10.52
CA LEU A 24 -1.05 2.81 9.36
C LEU A 24 -1.33 1.32 9.54
N ASN A 25 -0.49 0.59 10.27
CA ASN A 25 -0.74 -0.80 10.64
C ASN A 25 -1.96 -0.88 11.58
N ALA A 26 -2.05 0.01 12.57
CA ALA A 26 -3.20 0.07 13.46
C ALA A 26 -4.50 0.45 12.73
N GLU A 27 -4.44 1.35 11.73
CA GLU A 27 -5.59 1.66 10.89
C GLU A 27 -6.03 0.48 10.03
N LEU A 28 -5.09 -0.22 9.40
CA LEU A 28 -5.39 -1.42 8.62
C LEU A 28 -6.16 -2.44 9.48
N GLN A 29 -5.66 -2.77 10.67
CA GLN A 29 -6.28 -3.79 11.53
C GLN A 29 -7.73 -3.45 11.93
N LYS A 30 -8.06 -2.16 12.10
CA LYS A 30 -9.44 -1.72 12.39
C LYS A 30 -10.39 -1.93 11.21
N LYS A 31 -9.87 -2.01 9.99
CA LYS A 31 -10.62 -2.11 8.73
C LYS A 31 -10.75 -3.55 8.23
N LEU A 32 -9.86 -4.45 8.66
CA LEU A 32 -9.89 -5.84 8.23
C LEU A 32 -11.10 -6.58 8.80
N SER A 33 -11.87 -7.23 7.93
CA SER A 33 -12.87 -8.22 8.30
C SER A 33 -12.27 -9.63 8.29
N SER A 34 -12.88 -10.58 9.00
CA SER A 34 -12.35 -11.95 9.15
C SER A 34 -12.15 -12.73 7.85
N GLY A 35 -12.86 -12.35 6.78
CA GLY A 35 -12.71 -12.95 5.44
C GLY A 35 -11.67 -12.29 4.55
N HIS A 36 -11.01 -11.23 5.01
CA HIS A 36 -10.06 -10.47 4.19
C HIS A 36 -8.71 -11.21 4.06
N VAL A 37 -8.03 -11.08 2.92
CA VAL A 37 -6.77 -11.79 2.64
C VAL A 37 -5.66 -11.47 3.64
N LEU A 38 -5.64 -10.23 4.16
CA LEU A 38 -4.69 -9.76 5.17
C LEU A 38 -5.14 -10.01 6.62
N TYR A 39 -6.34 -10.55 6.84
CA TYR A 39 -6.83 -10.78 8.21
C TYR A 39 -5.93 -11.77 8.95
N GLY A 40 -5.53 -11.38 10.16
CA GLY A 40 -4.64 -12.17 11.02
C GLY A 40 -3.20 -12.26 10.54
N LYS A 41 -2.78 -11.45 9.56
CA LYS A 41 -1.39 -11.42 9.05
C LYS A 41 -0.63 -10.21 9.57
N GLU A 42 0.67 -10.37 9.74
CA GLU A 42 1.58 -9.30 10.08
C GLU A 42 1.94 -8.48 8.84
N ALA A 43 1.24 -7.37 8.65
CA ALA A 43 1.49 -6.41 7.58
C ALA A 43 2.23 -5.19 8.13
N VAL A 44 3.36 -4.84 7.51
CA VAL A 44 4.19 -3.69 7.87
C VAL A 44 4.14 -2.65 6.76
N ALA A 45 3.55 -1.49 7.01
CA ALA A 45 3.54 -0.39 6.07
C ALA A 45 4.96 0.10 5.78
N VAL A 46 5.32 0.24 4.50
CA VAL A 46 6.67 0.61 4.03
C VAL A 46 6.68 1.85 3.15
N ALA A 47 5.58 2.15 2.49
CA ALA A 47 5.40 3.37 1.69
C ALA A 47 3.93 3.78 1.68
N ARG A 48 3.66 5.06 1.43
CA ARG A 48 2.32 5.57 1.15
C ARG A 48 2.33 6.41 -0.11
N ARG A 49 1.19 6.52 -0.76
CA ARG A 49 0.95 7.54 -1.78
C ARG A 49 0.47 8.82 -1.11
N GLU A 50 0.75 9.98 -1.70
CA GLU A 50 0.35 11.28 -1.16
C GLU A 50 -0.98 11.79 -1.71
N ASP A 51 -1.27 11.51 -2.97
CA ASP A 51 -2.45 12.01 -3.69
C ASP A 51 -3.68 11.09 -3.56
N ASN A 52 -3.55 9.97 -2.83
CA ASN A 52 -4.68 9.12 -2.43
C ASN A 52 -4.35 8.31 -1.15
N ASP A 53 -5.29 7.49 -0.70
CA ASP A 53 -5.16 6.67 0.50
C ASP A 53 -4.51 5.29 0.27
N ASP A 54 -3.69 5.13 -0.79
CA ASP A 54 -2.97 3.89 -1.04
C ASP A 54 -1.73 3.77 -0.14
N VAL A 55 -1.58 2.61 0.47
CA VAL A 55 -0.44 2.26 1.33
C VAL A 55 0.14 0.92 0.88
N VAL A 56 1.47 0.86 0.78
CA VAL A 56 2.22 -0.36 0.51
C VAL A 56 2.60 -1.01 1.84
N TYR A 57 2.20 -2.26 2.01
CA TYR A 57 2.60 -3.11 3.13
C TYR A 57 3.51 -4.23 2.64
N TRP A 58 4.50 -4.60 3.45
CA TRP A 58 5.15 -5.90 3.36
C TRP A 58 4.38 -6.91 4.23
N VAL A 59 4.14 -8.10 3.69
CA VAL A 59 3.44 -9.18 4.42
C VAL A 59 4.35 -10.41 4.40
N GLU A 60 4.98 -10.68 5.55
CA GLU A 60 6.03 -11.70 5.68
C GLU A 60 5.51 -13.10 5.32
N GLU A 61 4.34 -13.46 5.83
CA GLU A 61 3.75 -14.79 5.66
C GLU A 61 3.34 -15.08 4.21
N LEU A 62 3.15 -14.02 3.41
CA LEU A 62 2.84 -14.14 1.98
C LEU A 62 4.08 -13.97 1.10
N ASN A 63 5.20 -13.49 1.66
CA ASN A 63 6.39 -13.05 0.94
C ASN A 63 6.02 -12.11 -0.22
N LYS A 64 5.10 -11.17 0.04
CA LYS A 64 4.51 -10.27 -0.96
C LYS A 64 4.33 -8.86 -0.43
N TYR A 65 4.27 -7.91 -1.36
CA TYR A 65 3.79 -6.58 -1.10
C TYR A 65 2.28 -6.50 -1.29
N ALA A 66 1.59 -5.74 -0.45
CA ALA A 66 0.18 -5.45 -0.57
C ALA A 66 -0.01 -3.94 -0.76
N VAL A 67 -0.59 -3.52 -1.88
CA VAL A 67 -1.12 -2.15 -2.02
C VAL A 67 -2.55 -2.18 -1.52
N VAL A 68 -2.81 -1.43 -0.46
CA VAL A 68 -4.12 -1.35 0.21
C VAL A 68 -4.63 0.07 0.09
N HIS A 69 -5.84 0.22 -0.44
CA HIS A 69 -6.54 1.50 -0.43
C HIS A 69 -7.32 1.65 0.88
N LEU A 70 -6.82 2.47 1.80
CA LEU A 70 -7.42 2.66 3.13
C LEU A 70 -8.60 3.63 3.04
N THR A 71 -9.82 3.11 2.81
CA THR A 71 -11.01 3.96 2.87
C THR A 71 -11.32 4.36 4.31
N TYR A 72 -11.52 5.66 4.57
CA TYR A 72 -11.93 6.15 5.89
C TYR A 72 -13.40 5.83 6.21
N SER A 73 -14.24 5.58 5.20
CA SER A 73 -15.60 5.06 5.36
C SER A 73 -15.58 3.60 5.87
N LYS A 74 -16.57 3.22 6.67
CA LYS A 74 -16.72 1.86 7.19
C LYS A 74 -17.57 1.04 6.21
N GLU A 75 -16.92 0.44 5.21
CA GLU A 75 -17.60 -0.48 4.29
C GLU A 75 -17.47 -1.91 4.83
N SER A 76 -18.62 -2.58 5.05
CA SER A 76 -18.72 -3.85 5.79
C SER A 76 -18.55 -5.10 4.92
N LEU A 77 -18.08 -4.96 3.68
CA LEU A 77 -17.90 -6.07 2.75
C LEU A 77 -16.52 -6.71 2.94
N SER A 78 -16.45 -8.05 2.82
CA SER A 78 -15.21 -8.82 3.01
C SER A 78 -14.08 -8.50 2.03
N LYS A 79 -14.42 -7.80 0.94
CA LYS A 79 -13.48 -7.34 -0.10
C LYS A 79 -12.80 -6.01 0.24
N PHE A 80 -13.19 -5.37 1.34
CA PHE A 80 -12.59 -4.14 1.83
C PHE A 80 -11.66 -4.41 3.04
N PRO A 81 -10.58 -3.62 3.18
CA PRO A 81 -10.10 -2.61 2.22
C PRO A 81 -9.61 -3.25 0.90
N VAL A 82 -9.73 -2.53 -0.22
CA VAL A 82 -9.31 -3.06 -1.53
C VAL A 82 -7.81 -3.33 -1.48
N THR A 83 -7.43 -4.58 -1.75
CA THR A 83 -6.05 -5.04 -1.62
C THR A 83 -5.57 -5.71 -2.91
N LYS A 84 -4.39 -5.32 -3.39
CA LYS A 84 -3.68 -5.95 -4.50
C LYS A 84 -2.33 -6.48 -4.02
N LEU A 85 -2.00 -7.73 -4.35
CA LEU A 85 -0.75 -8.37 -3.95
C LEU A 85 0.26 -8.40 -5.10
N PHE A 86 1.53 -8.12 -4.80
CA PHE A 86 2.60 -7.99 -5.78
C PHE A 86 3.88 -8.70 -5.34
N SER A 87 4.65 -9.18 -6.31
CA SER A 87 6.09 -9.38 -6.14
C SER A 87 6.82 -8.02 -6.14
N LEU A 88 8.12 -8.00 -5.81
CA LEU A 88 8.89 -6.75 -5.88
C LEU A 88 8.91 -6.15 -7.30
N GLY A 89 9.13 -6.99 -8.33
CA GLY A 89 9.17 -6.55 -9.72
C GLY A 89 7.82 -6.05 -10.22
N ASP A 90 6.72 -6.72 -9.86
CA ASP A 90 5.38 -6.28 -10.25
C ASP A 90 4.98 -4.98 -9.55
N LEU A 91 5.42 -4.80 -8.29
CA LEU A 91 5.20 -3.56 -7.55
C LEU A 91 5.94 -2.39 -8.20
N GLU A 92 7.19 -2.58 -8.62
CA GLU A 92 7.95 -1.57 -9.33
C GLU A 92 7.23 -1.11 -10.61
N VAL A 93 6.74 -2.07 -11.40
CA VAL A 93 5.95 -1.77 -12.61
C VAL A 93 4.68 -1.00 -12.25
N TYR A 94 3.95 -1.43 -11.22
CA TYR A 94 2.72 -0.76 -10.77
C TYR A 94 2.97 0.69 -10.35
N VAL A 95 3.99 0.92 -9.51
CA VAL A 95 4.39 2.25 -9.03
C VAL A 95 4.75 3.15 -10.23
N LYS A 96 5.61 2.68 -11.14
CA LYS A 96 6.02 3.44 -12.33
C LYS A 96 4.87 3.81 -13.26
N ILE A 97 3.91 2.90 -13.42
CA ILE A 97 2.70 3.17 -14.21
C ILE A 97 1.87 4.27 -13.53
N SER A 98 1.61 4.15 -12.22
CA SER A 98 0.82 5.14 -11.48
C SER A 98 1.43 6.55 -11.47
N GLN A 99 2.75 6.66 -11.50
CA GLN A 99 3.48 7.93 -11.60
C GLN A 99 3.32 8.60 -12.98
N LYS A 100 3.35 7.80 -14.06
CA LYS A 100 3.23 8.31 -15.43
C LYS A 100 1.84 8.87 -15.74
N PHE A 101 0.79 8.25 -15.19
CA PHE A 101 -0.58 8.72 -15.38
C PHE A 101 -0.80 10.13 -14.82
N ILE A 102 -0.13 10.51 -13.72
CA ILE A 102 -0.21 11.87 -13.17
C ILE A 102 0.45 12.88 -14.10
N LYS A 103 1.70 12.61 -14.54
CA LYS A 103 2.46 13.53 -15.40
C LYS A 103 1.73 13.86 -16.71
N GLN A 104 0.89 12.95 -17.21
CA GLN A 104 0.10 13.18 -18.42
C GLN A 104 -1.17 14.01 -18.17
N MET A 105 -1.71 14.03 -16.95
CA MET A 105 -2.87 14.84 -16.57
C MET A 105 -2.50 16.28 -16.17
N GLU A 106 -1.28 16.52 -15.70
CA GLU A 106 -0.79 17.87 -15.37
C GLU A 106 -0.35 18.69 -16.61
N LEU A 107 -0.26 18.05 -17.79
CA LEU A 107 0.16 18.67 -19.05
C LEU A 107 -1.01 19.10 -19.95
N VAL A 108 -2.24 19.19 -19.42
CA VAL A 108 -3.46 19.54 -20.16
C VAL A 108 -4.05 20.86 -19.70
#